data_AF-A0A6A2XIA4-F1
#
_entry.id   AF-A0A6A2XIA4-F1
#
_cell.length_a   1.000
_cell.length_b   1.000
_cell.length_c   1.000
_cell.angle_alpha   90.00
_cell.angle_beta   90.00
_cell.angle_gamma   90.00
#
_symmetry.space_group_name_H-M   'P 1'
#
loop_
_entity.id
_entity.type
_entity.pdbx_description
1 polymer ?
#
loop_
_entity_poly.entity_id
_entity_poly.type
_entity_poly.pdbx_seq_one_letter_code
_entity_poly.pdbx_strand_id
1 'polypeptide(L)'
;MYFAVAFLEMNNISYVQSFVATERVVMYRERFAGMYSSWAYALAQVTVEVPYLFIQTLLFGMITYPMIGYYGSTYKLLWYFYAIFCTQLYFTFFRMLFVSLTLEVTIAGALSSFFYPLLIFSGFLMPKPKIQKWWLWLYYLMHTSWTLNCLLTSQYGDINDEIVVFGEMKP
;
A
#
# COMPACT_ATOMS: atom_id res chain seq x y z
N MET A 1 0.85 -8.75 10.79
CA MET A 1 1.14 -7.41 10.25
C MET A 1 1.65 -7.46 8.82
N TYR A 2 2.89 -7.90 8.58
CA TYR A 2 3.51 -7.90 7.26
C TYR A 2 2.68 -8.58 6.17
N PHE A 3 2.28 -9.83 6.40
CA PHE A 3 1.47 -10.58 5.43
C PHE A 3 0.10 -9.94 5.15
N ALA A 4 -0.50 -9.26 6.12
CA ALA A 4 -1.78 -8.58 5.92
C ALA A 4 -1.64 -7.37 4.99
N VAL A 5 -0.55 -6.60 5.16
CA VAL A 5 -0.21 -5.49 4.27
C VAL A 5 0.11 -6.02 2.86
N ALA A 6 0.99 -7.02 2.75
CA ALA A 6 1.34 -7.63 1.46
C ALA A 6 0.12 -8.25 0.74
N PHE A 7 -0.80 -8.87 1.49
CA PHE A 7 -2.03 -9.42 0.93
C PHE A 7 -2.94 -8.33 0.38
N LEU A 8 -3.15 -7.24 1.13
CA LEU A 8 -3.91 -6.09 0.65
C LEU A 8 -3.30 -5.46 -0.61
N GLU A 9 -1.98 -5.35 -0.63
CA GLU A 9 -1.23 -4.88 -1.79
C GLU A 9 -1.54 -5.78 -3.00
N MET A 10 -1.40 -7.11 -2.85
CA MET A 10 -1.63 -8.16 -3.87
C MET A 10 -3.06 -8.25 -4.43
N ASN A 11 -4.08 -7.91 -3.64
CA ASN A 11 -5.47 -8.01 -4.11
C ASN A 11 -5.95 -6.75 -4.84
N ASN A 12 -5.42 -5.57 -4.51
CA ASN A 12 -5.85 -4.31 -5.14
C ASN A 12 -5.37 -4.13 -6.60
N ILE A 13 -4.56 -5.06 -7.08
CA ILE A 13 -3.79 -4.95 -8.33
C ILE A 13 -4.68 -5.25 -9.52
N SER A 14 -5.44 -6.33 -9.38
CA SER A 14 -6.25 -6.89 -10.46
C SER A 14 -7.44 -6.01 -10.79
N TYR A 15 -8.02 -5.32 -9.81
CA TYR A 15 -9.25 -4.54 -10.02
C TYR A 15 -8.97 -3.17 -10.67
N VAL A 16 -7.99 -2.42 -10.16
CA VAL A 16 -7.70 -1.05 -10.61
C VAL A 16 -7.22 -1.05 -12.08
N GLN A 17 -6.41 -2.02 -12.48
CA GLN A 17 -5.86 -2.05 -13.85
C GLN A 17 -6.93 -2.24 -14.92
N SER A 18 -7.88 -3.15 -14.69
CA SER A 18 -8.97 -3.42 -15.63
C SER A 18 -9.97 -2.27 -15.71
N PHE A 19 -10.24 -1.60 -14.58
CA PHE A 19 -11.16 -0.47 -14.53
C PHE A 19 -10.63 0.72 -15.35
N VAL A 20 -9.40 1.17 -15.07
CA VAL A 20 -8.77 2.32 -15.75
C VAL A 20 -8.56 2.06 -17.25
N ALA A 21 -8.27 0.81 -17.63
CA ALA A 21 -8.13 0.43 -19.04
C ALA A 21 -9.44 0.59 -19.82
N THR A 22 -10.57 0.27 -19.19
CA THR A 22 -11.89 0.37 -19.81
C THR A 22 -12.29 1.84 -19.99
N GLU A 23 -12.08 2.67 -18.96
CA GLU A 23 -12.42 4.10 -18.99
C GLU A 23 -11.60 4.88 -20.04
N ARG A 24 -10.35 4.49 -20.27
CA ARG A 24 -9.47 5.12 -21.25
C ARG A 24 -10.08 5.17 -22.66
N VAL A 25 -10.76 4.12 -23.10
CA VAL A 25 -11.35 4.06 -24.45
C VAL A 25 -12.41 5.14 -24.61
N VAL A 26 -13.20 5.37 -23.56
CA VAL A 26 -14.21 6.44 -23.50
C VAL A 26 -13.52 7.80 -23.48
N MET A 27 -12.46 7.95 -22.68
CA MET A 27 -11.69 9.18 -22.59
C MET A 27 -11.13 9.65 -23.92
N TYR A 28 -10.56 8.73 -24.72
CA TYR A 28 -10.06 9.09 -26.05
C TYR A 28 -11.19 9.63 -26.94
N ARG A 29 -12.35 8.97 -26.95
CA ARG A 29 -13.51 9.39 -27.76
C ARG A 29 -14.01 10.78 -27.34
N GLU A 30 -14.18 11.02 -26.06
CA GLU A 30 -14.70 12.30 -25.52
C GLU A 30 -13.69 13.44 -25.66
N ARG A 31 -12.39 13.12 -25.59
CA ARG A 31 -11.32 14.08 -25.86
C ARG A 31 -11.29 14.50 -27.33
N PHE A 32 -11.48 13.57 -28.27
CA PHE A 32 -11.59 13.93 -29.70
C PHE A 32 -12.81 14.81 -29.99
N ALA A 33 -13.89 14.66 -29.22
CA ALA A 33 -15.05 15.53 -29.27
C ALA A 33 -14.84 16.91 -28.58
N GLY A 34 -13.68 17.14 -27.96
CA GLY A 34 -13.35 18.41 -27.33
C GLY A 34 -14.09 18.68 -26.00
N MET A 35 -14.63 17.65 -25.34
CA MET A 35 -15.47 17.83 -24.15
C MET A 35 -14.69 18.23 -22.89
N TYR A 36 -13.48 17.70 -22.68
CA TYR A 36 -12.64 18.02 -21.51
C TYR A 36 -11.14 17.79 -21.77
N SER A 37 -10.31 18.38 -20.89
CA SER A 37 -8.85 18.22 -20.88
C SER A 37 -8.41 16.97 -20.11
N SER A 38 -7.27 16.38 -20.51
CA SER A 38 -6.67 15.22 -19.83
C SER A 38 -6.38 15.45 -18.35
N TRP A 39 -6.08 16.70 -17.96
CA TRP A 39 -5.82 17.03 -16.56
C TRP A 39 -7.09 16.93 -15.70
N ALA A 40 -8.22 17.40 -16.23
CA ALA A 40 -9.50 17.32 -15.54
C ALA A 40 -9.93 15.85 -15.33
N TYR A 41 -9.69 15.00 -16.34
CA TYR A 41 -9.93 13.56 -16.23
C TYR A 41 -9.06 12.91 -15.15
N ALA A 42 -7.75 13.19 -15.14
CA ALA A 42 -6.84 12.60 -14.15
C ALA A 42 -7.23 12.98 -12.71
N LEU A 43 -7.62 14.23 -12.47
CA LEU A 43 -8.09 14.69 -11.16
C LEU A 43 -9.41 14.02 -10.76
N ALA A 44 -10.36 13.90 -11.69
CA ALA A 44 -11.62 13.22 -11.44
C ALA A 44 -11.39 11.76 -11.05
N GLN A 45 -10.54 11.04 -11.80
CA GLN A 45 -10.20 9.66 -11.53
C GLN A 45 -9.60 9.47 -10.13
N VAL A 46 -8.62 10.30 -9.75
CA VAL A 46 -8.03 10.27 -8.39
C VAL A 46 -9.07 10.55 -7.31
N THR A 47 -9.98 11.49 -7.56
CA THR A 47 -11.00 11.90 -6.59
C THR A 47 -12.04 10.80 -6.34
N VAL A 48 -12.42 10.03 -7.36
CA VAL A 48 -13.37 8.91 -7.22
C VAL A 48 -12.75 7.73 -6.44
N GLU A 49 -11.44 7.55 -6.55
CA GLU A 49 -10.74 6.41 -5.95
C GLU A 49 -10.50 6.59 -4.44
N VAL A 50 -10.30 7.83 -3.98
CA VAL A 50 -10.12 8.14 -2.55
C VAL A 50 -11.26 7.63 -1.66
N PRO A 51 -12.55 7.91 -1.91
CA PRO A 51 -13.64 7.41 -1.07
C PRO A 51 -13.81 5.89 -1.17
N TYR A 52 -13.54 5.29 -2.33
CA TYR A 52 -13.57 3.84 -2.50
C TYR A 52 -12.53 3.16 -1.60
N LEU A 53 -11.28 3.61 -1.66
CA LEU A 53 -10.19 3.10 -0.82
C LEU A 53 -10.41 3.37 0.66
N PHE A 54 -11.09 4.47 1.01
CA PHE A 54 -11.44 4.77 2.40
C PHE A 54 -12.41 3.73 2.97
N ILE A 55 -13.49 3.43 2.25
CA ILE A 55 -14.47 2.41 2.65
C ILE A 55 -13.81 1.03 2.71
N GLN A 56 -13.00 0.68 1.71
CA GLN A 56 -12.28 -0.59 1.67
C GLN A 56 -11.33 -0.74 2.87
N THR A 57 -10.58 0.32 3.20
CA THR A 57 -9.67 0.32 4.36
C THR A 57 -10.45 0.21 5.66
N LEU A 58 -11.60 0.85 5.75
CA LEU A 58 -12.45 0.83 6.95
C LEU A 58 -13.00 -0.58 7.19
N LEU A 59 -13.53 -1.23 6.15
CA LEU A 59 -14.00 -2.60 6.20
C LEU A 59 -12.88 -3.58 6.56
N PHE A 60 -11.72 -3.43 5.91
CA PHE A 60 -10.56 -4.28 6.22
C PHE A 60 -10.13 -4.11 7.67
N GLY A 61 -9.96 -2.86 8.13
CA GLY A 61 -9.50 -2.56 9.48
C GLY A 61 -10.46 -3.04 10.56
N MET A 62 -11.77 -2.94 10.35
CA MET A 62 -12.76 -3.46 11.30
C MET A 62 -12.68 -4.97 11.49
N ILE A 63 -12.26 -5.72 10.47
CA ILE A 63 -12.14 -7.18 10.54
C ILE A 63 -10.77 -7.58 11.10
N THR A 64 -9.70 -7.01 10.57
CA THR A 64 -8.34 -7.46 10.89
C THR A 64 -7.86 -6.99 12.26
N TYR A 65 -8.28 -5.82 12.71
CA TYR A 65 -7.87 -5.28 14.00
C TYR A 65 -8.26 -6.19 15.19
N PRO A 66 -9.54 -6.61 15.33
CA PRO A 66 -9.91 -7.57 16.37
C PRO A 66 -9.36 -8.97 16.11
N MET A 67 -9.23 -9.40 14.85
CA MET A 67 -8.71 -10.73 14.51
C MET A 67 -7.25 -10.92 14.95
N ILE A 68 -6.43 -9.87 14.91
CA ILE A 68 -5.04 -9.91 15.37
C ILE A 68 -4.95 -9.80 16.92
N GLY A 69 -6.00 -9.30 17.57
CA GLY A 69 -6.03 -9.12 19.03
C GLY A 69 -5.26 -7.87 19.49
N TYR A 70 -5.30 -6.78 18.74
CA TYR A 70 -4.68 -5.53 19.17
C TYR A 70 -5.40 -4.89 20.37
N TYR A 71 -4.64 -4.09 21.12
CA TYR A 71 -5.17 -3.32 22.24
C TYR A 71 -6.25 -2.35 21.77
N GLY A 72 -7.45 -2.41 22.36
CA GLY A 72 -8.61 -1.59 21.99
C GLY A 72 -8.52 -0.09 22.35
N SER A 73 -7.41 0.57 22.03
CA SER A 73 -7.24 2.02 22.18
C SER A 73 -7.57 2.75 20.88
N THR A 74 -8.43 3.77 20.95
CA THR A 74 -8.83 4.59 19.80
C THR A 74 -7.62 5.21 19.09
N TYR A 75 -6.60 5.63 19.84
CA TYR A 75 -5.37 6.19 19.28
C TYR A 75 -4.63 5.18 18.40
N LYS A 76 -4.46 3.95 18.89
CA LYS A 76 -3.76 2.88 18.17
C LYS A 76 -4.55 2.40 16.95
N LEU A 77 -5.88 2.41 17.03
CA LEU A 77 -6.77 2.08 15.92
C LEU A 77 -6.69 3.14 14.82
N LEU A 78 -6.68 4.44 15.15
CA LEU A 78 -6.57 5.52 14.17
C LEU A 78 -5.24 5.47 13.41
N TRP A 79 -4.12 5.22 14.10
CA TRP A 79 -2.82 5.03 13.44
C TRP A 79 -2.79 3.80 12.53
N TYR A 80 -3.41 2.71 12.97
CA TYR A 80 -3.55 1.50 12.15
C TYR A 80 -4.35 1.77 10.87
N PHE A 81 -5.51 2.43 11.01
CA PHE A 81 -6.35 2.82 9.88
C PHE A 81 -5.60 3.76 8.92
N TYR A 82 -4.95 4.80 9.45
CA TYR A 82 -4.17 5.76 8.67
C TYR A 82 -3.04 5.08 7.90
N ALA A 83 -2.25 4.22 8.55
CA ALA A 83 -1.14 3.51 7.91
C ALA A 83 -1.62 2.66 6.74
N ILE A 84 -2.69 1.88 6.92
CA ILE A 84 -3.24 1.03 5.85
C ILE A 84 -3.85 1.88 4.73
N PHE A 85 -4.55 2.95 5.06
CA PHE A 85 -5.17 3.84 4.08
C PHE A 85 -4.11 4.51 3.18
N CYS A 86 -3.04 5.03 3.78
CA CYS A 86 -1.92 5.59 3.02
C CYS A 86 -1.26 4.56 2.10
N THR A 87 -1.12 3.31 2.54
CA THR A 87 -0.57 2.23 1.73
C THR A 87 -1.47 1.87 0.56
N GLN A 88 -2.78 1.77 0.79
CA GLN A 88 -3.77 1.56 -0.27
C GLN A 88 -3.71 2.66 -1.34
N LEU A 89 -3.64 3.92 -0.93
CA LEU A 89 -3.51 5.07 -1.84
C LEU A 89 -2.23 5.00 -2.66
N TYR A 90 -1.09 4.79 -2.00
CA TYR A 90 0.21 4.75 -2.66
C TYR A 90 0.24 3.70 -3.78
N PHE A 91 -0.17 2.47 -3.48
CA PHE A 91 -0.14 1.38 -4.45
C PHE A 91 -1.16 1.57 -5.58
N THR A 92 -2.31 2.17 -5.29
CA THR A 92 -3.34 2.44 -6.30
C THR A 92 -2.86 3.49 -7.30
N PHE A 93 -2.32 4.62 -6.82
CA PHE A 93 -1.78 5.65 -7.70
C PHE A 93 -0.53 5.19 -8.45
N PHE A 94 0.35 4.42 -7.80
CA PHE A 94 1.50 3.82 -8.47
C PHE A 94 1.07 2.95 -9.66
N ARG A 95 0.00 2.15 -9.52
CA ARG A 95 -0.55 1.37 -10.62
C ARG A 95 -1.20 2.21 -11.71
N MET A 96 -1.99 3.22 -11.34
CA MET A 96 -2.59 4.13 -12.32
C MET A 96 -1.53 4.80 -13.19
N LEU A 97 -0.36 5.10 -12.61
CA LEU A 97 0.81 5.57 -13.35
C LEU A 97 1.27 4.53 -14.38
N PHE A 98 1.50 3.26 -14.00
CA PHE A 98 1.92 2.23 -14.96
C PHE A 98 0.89 1.95 -16.05
N VAL A 99 -0.39 1.91 -15.69
CA VAL A 99 -1.46 1.78 -16.66
C VAL A 99 -1.39 2.96 -17.61
N SER A 100 -1.26 4.20 -17.14
CA SER A 100 -1.14 5.41 -17.96
C SER A 100 0.07 5.39 -18.92
N LEU A 101 1.19 4.79 -18.51
CA LEU A 101 2.39 4.69 -19.34
C LEU A 101 2.31 3.59 -20.41
N THR A 102 1.46 2.57 -20.22
CA THR A 102 1.40 1.39 -21.10
C THR A 102 0.09 1.35 -21.86
N LEU A 103 0.14 0.94 -23.14
CA LEU A 103 -1.06 0.82 -23.96
C LEU A 103 -1.85 -0.46 -23.65
N GLU A 104 -1.15 -1.50 -23.18
CA GLU A 104 -1.69 -2.84 -22.98
C GLU A 104 -1.76 -3.20 -21.49
N VAL A 105 -2.90 -3.73 -21.04
CA VAL A 105 -3.16 -4.07 -19.63
C VAL A 105 -2.25 -5.19 -19.14
N THR A 106 -1.96 -6.18 -20.00
CA THR A 106 -1.06 -7.30 -19.65
C THR A 106 0.37 -6.81 -19.39
N ILE A 107 0.85 -5.85 -20.18
CA ILE A 107 2.18 -5.24 -20.01
C ILE A 107 2.20 -4.39 -18.73
N ALA A 108 1.14 -3.62 -18.45
CA ALA A 108 0.98 -2.88 -17.20
C ALA A 108 1.04 -3.80 -15.97
N GLY A 109 0.35 -4.95 -16.04
CA GLY A 109 0.35 -6.00 -15.03
C GLY A 109 1.74 -6.58 -14.80
N ALA A 110 2.46 -6.92 -15.86
CA ALA A 110 3.83 -7.43 -15.79
C ALA A 110 4.80 -6.41 -15.17
N LEU A 111 4.73 -5.13 -15.57
CA LEU A 111 5.52 -4.04 -15.00
C LEU A 111 5.25 -3.86 -13.51
N SER A 112 3.98 -3.85 -13.10
CA SER A 112 3.65 -3.77 -11.66
C SER A 112 4.16 -4.99 -10.88
N SER A 113 4.17 -6.16 -11.52
CA SER A 113 4.61 -7.42 -10.90
C SER A 113 6.11 -7.50 -10.69
N PHE A 114 6.88 -6.82 -11.53
CA PHE A 114 8.32 -6.68 -11.37
C PHE A 114 8.72 -6.02 -10.04
N PHE A 115 7.86 -5.16 -9.47
CA PHE A 115 8.15 -4.46 -8.21
C PHE A 115 7.85 -5.29 -6.95
N TYR A 116 7.05 -6.37 -7.00
CA TYR A 116 6.78 -7.21 -5.82
C TYR A 116 8.01 -7.84 -5.16
N PRO A 117 9.00 -8.40 -5.89
CA PRO A 117 10.19 -8.95 -5.24
C PRO A 117 10.97 -7.89 -4.44
N LEU A 118 10.81 -6.60 -4.73
CA LEU A 118 11.45 -5.53 -3.96
C LEU A 118 10.86 -5.36 -2.55
N LEU A 119 9.70 -5.97 -2.25
CA LEU A 119 9.13 -6.02 -0.90
C LEU A 119 10.04 -6.75 0.10
N ILE A 120 11.00 -7.55 -0.37
CA ILE A 120 12.02 -8.19 0.48
C ILE A 120 12.84 -7.13 1.25
N PHE A 121 13.01 -5.93 0.68
CA PHE A 121 13.69 -4.80 1.33
C PHE A 121 12.82 -4.03 2.33
N SER A 122 11.60 -4.49 2.65
CA SER A 122 10.70 -3.84 3.60
C SER A 122 11.18 -3.85 5.06
N GLY A 123 12.27 -4.53 5.38
CA GLY A 123 12.83 -4.59 6.73
C GLY A 123 12.35 -5.77 7.58
N PHE A 124 11.27 -6.46 7.17
CA PHE A 124 10.78 -7.65 7.87
C PHE A 124 11.47 -8.94 7.41
N LEU A 125 11.47 -9.23 6.10
CA LEU A 125 12.15 -10.42 5.55
C LEU A 125 13.68 -10.28 5.60
N MET A 126 14.19 -9.10 5.28
CA MET A 126 15.60 -8.76 5.40
C MET A 126 15.76 -7.60 6.38
N PRO A 127 16.35 -7.81 7.57
CA PRO A 127 16.50 -6.75 8.56
C PRO A 127 17.51 -5.70 8.05
N LYS A 128 17.21 -4.43 8.31
CA LYS A 128 18.01 -3.26 7.90
C LYS A 128 19.54 -3.42 8.04
N PRO A 129 20.12 -3.94 9.15
CA PRO A 129 21.57 -4.06 9.30
C PRO A 129 22.23 -5.08 8.35
N LYS A 130 21.46 -6.03 7.78
CA LYS A 130 21.98 -7.03 6.83
C LYS A 130 21.96 -6.53 5.38
N ILE A 131 21.32 -5.40 5.10
CA ILE A 131 21.27 -4.81 3.76
C ILE A 131 22.63 -4.17 3.47
N GLN A 132 23.23 -4.49 2.31
CA GLN A 132 24.47 -3.87 1.87
C GLN A 132 24.29 -2.35 1.74
N LYS A 133 25.30 -1.57 2.15
CA LYS A 133 25.24 -0.08 2.18
C LYS A 133 24.81 0.53 0.85
N TRP A 134 25.18 -0.08 -0.28
CA TRP A 134 24.77 0.39 -1.60
C TRP A 134 23.27 0.22 -1.84
N TRP A 135 22.64 -0.88 -1.43
CA TRP A 135 21.19 -1.12 -1.60
C TRP A 135 20.29 -0.44 -0.55
N LEU A 136 20.88 0.35 0.35
CA LEU A 136 20.13 1.01 1.41
C LEU A 136 19.11 2.03 0.88
N TRP A 137 19.31 2.61 -0.31
CA TRP A 137 18.31 3.53 -0.89
C TRP A 137 16.98 2.81 -1.18
N LEU A 138 17.02 1.52 -1.55
CA LEU A 138 15.81 0.76 -1.85
C LEU A 138 14.94 0.61 -0.60
N TYR A 139 15.56 0.41 0.56
CA TYR A 139 14.85 0.37 1.85
C TYR A 139 14.04 1.64 2.11
N TYR A 140 14.57 2.81 1.75
CA TYR A 140 13.89 4.09 1.93
C TYR A 140 12.87 4.41 0.82
N LEU A 141 13.07 3.90 -0.40
CA LEU A 141 12.09 4.05 -1.48
C LEU A 141 10.87 3.15 -1.31
N MET A 142 11.01 2.01 -0.62
CA MET A 142 9.89 1.08 -0.44
C MET A 142 8.89 1.60 0.60
N HIS A 143 7.69 1.99 0.16
CA HIS A 143 6.59 2.44 1.02
C HIS A 143 6.21 1.41 2.10
N THR A 144 6.29 0.12 1.79
CA THR A 144 6.00 -0.96 2.75
C THR A 144 6.92 -0.91 3.98
N SER A 145 8.17 -0.47 3.83
CA SER A 145 9.10 -0.26 4.96
C SER A 145 8.59 0.80 5.94
N TRP A 146 8.13 1.93 5.40
CA TRP A 146 7.54 3.02 6.20
C TRP A 146 6.25 2.60 6.88
N THR A 147 5.40 1.86 6.16
CA THR A 147 4.14 1.32 6.70
C THR A 147 4.40 0.40 7.88
N LEU A 148 5.35 -0.53 7.75
CA LEU A 148 5.70 -1.46 8.82
C LEU A 148 6.30 -0.74 10.02
N ASN A 149 7.20 0.22 9.80
CA ASN A 149 7.74 1.03 10.88
C ASN A 149 6.63 1.79 11.62
N CYS A 150 5.68 2.41 10.90
CA CYS A 150 4.53 3.10 11.49
C CYS A 150 3.63 2.16 12.30
N LEU A 151 3.35 0.96 11.79
CA LEU A 151 2.56 -0.04 12.50
C LEU A 151 3.28 -0.57 13.73
N LEU A 152 4.59 -0.83 13.65
CA LEU A 152 5.38 -1.32 14.77
C LEU A 152 5.48 -0.27 15.89
N THR A 153 5.82 0.97 15.54
CA THR A 153 5.94 2.05 16.54
C THR A 153 4.59 2.38 17.18
N SER A 154 3.51 2.43 16.40
CA SER A 154 2.18 2.74 16.96
C SER A 154 1.61 1.65 17.87
N GLN A 155 1.84 0.37 17.56
CA GLN A 155 1.28 -0.72 18.37
C GLN A 155 2.15 -1.08 19.56
N TYR A 156 3.47 -1.13 19.36
CA TYR A 156 4.43 -1.67 20.32
C TYR A 156 5.39 -0.63 20.90
N GLY A 157 5.44 0.61 20.39
CA GLY A 157 6.38 1.63 20.85
C GLY A 157 6.21 2.04 22.33
N ASP A 158 5.00 1.90 22.87
CA ASP A 158 4.68 2.22 24.27
C ASP A 158 4.78 1.00 25.21
N ILE A 159 5.06 -0.19 24.67
CA ILE A 159 5.10 -1.43 25.43
C ILE A 159 6.56 -1.68 25.84
N ASN A 160 6.89 -1.36 27.08
CA ASN A 160 8.21 -1.62 27.68
C ASN A 160 8.27 -2.97 28.42
N ASP A 161 7.34 -3.89 28.12
CA ASP A 161 7.33 -5.20 28.77
C ASP A 161 8.55 -6.01 28.32
N GLU A 162 9.35 -6.45 29.29
CA GLU A 162 10.51 -7.31 29.06
C GLU A 162 10.03 -8.67 28.50
N ILE A 163 10.41 -8.95 27.26
CA ILE A 163 10.03 -10.19 26.60
C ILE A 163 10.96 -11.29 27.11
N VAL A 164 10.46 -12.14 28.00
CA VAL A 164 11.24 -13.29 28.51
C VAL A 164 11.31 -14.36 27.43
N VAL A 165 12.33 -14.30 26.58
CA VAL A 165 12.57 -15.31 25.54
C VAL A 165 13.53 -16.37 26.11
N PHE A 166 13.06 -17.60 26.29
CA PHE A 166 13.83 -18.75 26.80
C PHE A 166 14.38 -18.63 28.24
N GLY A 167 13.72 -17.85 29.12
CA GLY A 167 14.14 -17.77 30.53
C GLY A 167 15.44 -17.00 30.78
N GLU A 168 16.02 -16.36 29.76
CA GLU A 168 17.09 -15.39 29.95
C GLU A 168 16.60 -13.97 29.62
N MET A 169 16.78 -13.08 30.60
CA MET A 169 16.49 -11.65 30.45
C MET A 169 17.58 -11.03 29.56
N LYS A 170 17.19 -10.54 28.38
CA LYS A 170 18.04 -9.68 27.56
C LYS A 170 17.47 -8.25 27.57
N PRO A 171 18.30 -7.25 27.91
CA PRO A 171 17.91 -5.84 27.91
C PRO A 171 17.70 -5.30 26.49
#